data_AF-A0A167I5T7-F1
#
_entry.id   AF-A0A167I5T7-F1
#
_cell.length_a   1.000
_cell.length_b   1.000
_cell.length_c   1.000
_cell.angle_alpha   90.00
_cell.angle_beta   90.00
_cell.angle_gamma   90.00
#
_symmetry.space_group_name_H-M   'P 1'
#
loop_
_entity.id
_entity.type
_entity.pdbx_description
1 polymer ?
#
loop_
_entity_poly.entity_id
_entity_poly.type
_entity_poly.pdbx_seq_one_letter_code
_entity_poly.pdbx_strand_id
1 'polypeptide(L)'
;MSGGFIPTSPSASSSTTLRDGTPVPAPSQNALSISQERRLIAYLDEHFLSINKAYKKRHQPDAPLPSLISYINAFRPLLSIILLIPPLDPSASLRVSYLLRLTGEFTDTLPGYGVSASTAGDSLEELVSFLNLLDKGWQAVLGSQRWDPSSHSGVSMTSAGSGALSRPVSATDKIRLRSIIMSGRERIEEWVRRVVHVEPETQVDVASSFWRTLAALGDIPVPEREVGLDDEDAEDLLEAVMVRIISDLAWGASNMVNSVGGRPRARSMTSWAHASYQDASSQRCCRGIGSPPSTVLTMRPWLSMSIGIGVRVGPSFLLDTTKDSFER
;
A
#
# COMPACT_ATOMS: atom_id res chain seq x y z
N MET A 1 33.87 57.31 13.28
CA MET A 1 34.39 55.93 13.46
C MET A 1 33.32 55.16 14.22
N SER A 2 32.38 54.55 13.50
CA SER A 2 31.24 53.83 14.10
C SER A 2 31.55 52.34 14.03
N GLY A 3 31.88 51.75 15.18
CA GLY A 3 32.12 50.32 15.33
C GLY A 3 30.79 49.56 15.38
N GLY A 4 30.51 48.78 14.34
CA GLY A 4 29.39 47.86 14.29
C GLY A 4 29.72 46.57 15.02
N PHE A 5 28.91 46.24 16.03
CA PHE A 5 28.96 44.98 16.77
C PHE A 5 28.26 43.90 15.93
N ILE A 6 28.98 42.85 15.51
CA ILE A 6 28.40 41.68 14.84
C ILE A 6 28.08 40.64 15.93
N PRO A 7 26.80 40.31 16.19
CA PRO A 7 26.48 39.21 17.09
C PRO A 7 26.86 37.88 16.43
N THR A 8 27.68 37.10 17.12
CA THR A 8 28.07 35.76 16.72
C THR A 8 26.84 34.84 16.69
N SER A 9 26.62 34.18 15.56
CA SER A 9 25.52 33.21 15.39
C SER A 9 25.73 32.01 16.33
N PRO A 10 24.72 31.62 17.12
CA PRO A 10 24.79 30.41 17.93
C PRO A 10 24.61 29.19 17.03
N SER A 11 25.69 28.45 16.79
CA SER A 11 25.62 27.11 16.20
C SER A 11 24.79 26.20 17.09
N ALA A 12 23.54 25.99 16.71
CA ALA A 12 22.59 25.11 17.37
C ALA A 12 22.89 23.65 17.04
N SER A 13 23.89 23.08 17.71
CA SER A 13 23.99 21.63 17.90
C SER A 13 23.62 21.35 19.34
N SER A 14 22.32 21.37 19.63
CA SER A 14 21.76 21.02 20.94
C SER A 14 21.89 19.52 21.18
N SER A 15 23.13 19.08 21.41
CA SER A 15 23.42 17.83 22.08
C SER A 15 22.90 17.98 23.50
N THR A 16 21.75 17.37 23.78
CA THR A 16 21.15 17.28 25.12
C THR A 16 21.99 16.32 25.96
N THR A 17 23.19 16.76 26.32
CA THR A 17 24.00 16.11 27.33
C THR A 17 23.41 16.48 28.69
N LEU A 18 22.80 15.49 29.35
CA LEU A 18 22.65 15.52 30.80
C LEU A 18 24.03 15.88 31.39
N ARG A 19 24.07 16.79 32.38
CA ARG A 19 25.28 17.43 32.95
C ARG A 19 26.41 16.50 33.43
N ASP A 20 26.22 15.18 33.32
CA ASP A 20 27.12 14.15 33.82
C ASP A 20 27.81 13.32 32.72
N GLY A 21 27.73 13.76 31.45
CA GLY A 21 28.38 13.07 30.32
C GLY A 21 27.88 11.65 30.07
N THR A 22 26.86 11.21 30.81
CA THR A 22 26.29 9.86 30.68
C THR A 22 25.32 9.87 29.51
N PRO A 23 25.54 9.04 28.47
CA PRO A 23 24.63 8.96 27.34
C PRO A 23 23.25 8.59 27.85
N VAL A 24 22.24 9.39 27.50
CA VAL A 24 20.83 9.08 27.84
C VAL A 24 20.53 7.69 27.27
N PRO A 25 20.16 6.71 28.12
CA PRO A 25 19.88 5.37 27.64
C PRO A 25 18.75 5.45 26.61
N ALA A 26 19.00 4.89 25.42
CA ALA A 26 17.99 4.85 24.38
C ALA A 26 16.71 4.22 24.95
N PRO A 27 15.52 4.77 24.64
CA PRO A 27 14.26 4.25 25.16
C PRO A 27 14.14 2.76 24.84
N SER A 28 13.85 1.97 25.88
CA SER A 28 13.75 0.51 25.77
C SER A 28 12.64 0.11 24.79
N GLN A 29 13.01 -0.62 23.74
CA GLN A 29 12.11 -1.06 22.69
C GLN A 29 11.47 -2.39 23.11
N ASN A 30 10.26 -2.30 23.65
CA ASN A 30 9.48 -3.46 24.06
C ASN A 30 8.39 -3.76 23.03
N ALA A 31 8.06 -5.04 22.86
CA ALA A 31 6.87 -5.45 22.12
C ALA A 31 5.61 -4.79 22.73
N LEU A 32 4.59 -4.59 21.90
CA LEU A 32 3.34 -4.02 22.40
C LEU A 32 2.69 -5.01 23.37
N SER A 33 2.14 -4.48 24.47
CA SER A 33 1.30 -5.30 25.33
C SER A 33 0.01 -5.69 24.60
N ILE A 34 -0.59 -6.82 24.96
CA ILE A 34 -1.85 -7.33 24.35
C ILE A 34 -2.96 -6.26 24.38
N SER A 35 -3.03 -5.44 25.43
CA SER A 35 -4.02 -4.35 25.53
C SER A 35 -3.70 -3.18 24.59
N GLN A 36 -2.43 -2.88 24.33
CA GLN A 36 -2.02 -1.92 23.31
C GLN A 36 -2.33 -2.44 21.91
N GLU A 37 -2.02 -3.70 21.61
CA GLU A 37 -2.33 -4.33 20.32
C GLU A 37 -3.83 -4.31 20.02
N ARG A 38 -4.68 -4.69 20.99
CA ARG A 38 -6.14 -4.66 20.81
C ARG A 38 -6.66 -3.25 20.51
N ARG A 39 -6.15 -2.23 21.21
CA ARG A 39 -6.53 -0.83 20.97
C ARG A 39 -6.05 -0.34 19.61
N LEU A 40 -4.83 -0.71 19.24
CA LEU A 40 -4.26 -0.38 17.93
C LEU A 40 -5.06 -1.01 16.79
N ILE A 41 -5.42 -2.29 16.90
CA ILE A 41 -6.28 -3.01 15.95
C ILE A 41 -7.61 -2.28 15.77
N ALA A 42 -8.30 -2.00 16.89
CA ALA A 42 -9.59 -1.30 16.85
C ALA A 42 -9.48 0.06 16.15
N TYR A 43 -8.45 0.83 16.49
CA TYR A 43 -8.17 2.12 15.87
C TYR A 43 -7.91 2.00 14.36
N LEU A 44 -7.02 1.09 13.94
CA LEU A 44 -6.68 0.90 12.53
C LEU A 44 -7.92 0.46 11.74
N ASP A 45 -8.68 -0.52 12.23
CA ASP A 45 -9.87 -1.02 11.56
C ASP A 45 -10.97 0.05 11.43
N GLU A 46 -11.18 0.86 12.47
CA GLU A 46 -12.11 1.99 12.43
C GLU A 46 -11.70 3.02 11.37
N HIS A 47 -10.42 3.37 11.30
CA HIS A 47 -9.91 4.32 10.32
C HIS A 47 -9.95 3.79 8.89
N PHE A 48 -9.57 2.53 8.63
CA PHE A 48 -9.76 1.90 7.32
C PHE A 48 -11.24 1.92 6.91
N LEU A 49 -12.15 1.58 7.83
CA LEU A 49 -13.58 1.61 7.54
C LEU A 49 -14.08 3.04 7.24
N SER A 50 -13.59 4.03 7.99
CA SER A 50 -13.92 5.44 7.78
C SER A 50 -13.47 5.92 6.39
N ILE A 51 -12.22 5.64 6.01
CA ILE A 51 -11.67 6.00 4.70
C ILE A 51 -12.42 5.28 3.57
N ASN A 52 -12.73 3.99 3.72
CA ASN A 52 -13.54 3.26 2.74
C ASN A 52 -14.94 3.85 2.54
N LYS A 53 -15.61 4.23 3.64
CA LYS A 53 -16.92 4.89 3.58
C LYS A 53 -16.82 6.25 2.87
N ALA A 54 -15.78 7.01 3.18
CA ALA A 54 -15.49 8.29 2.54
C ALA A 54 -15.22 8.13 1.03
N TYR A 55 -14.39 7.16 0.65
CA TYR A 55 -14.09 6.82 -0.74
C TYR A 55 -15.35 6.46 -1.53
N LYS A 56 -16.25 5.65 -0.98
CA LYS A 56 -17.53 5.31 -1.64
C LYS A 56 -18.43 6.52 -1.87
N LYS A 57 -18.27 7.58 -1.07
CA LYS A 57 -19.03 8.82 -1.15
C LYS A 57 -18.30 9.92 -1.94
N ARG A 58 -17.10 9.68 -2.47
CA ARG A 58 -16.21 10.71 -3.06
C ARG A 58 -16.82 11.59 -4.15
N HIS A 59 -17.86 11.13 -4.84
CA HIS A 59 -18.54 11.90 -5.90
C HIS A 59 -19.69 12.79 -5.37
N GLN A 60 -19.96 12.76 -4.07
CA GLN A 60 -20.94 13.65 -3.44
C GLN A 60 -20.32 15.04 -3.24
N PRO A 61 -21.11 16.14 -3.34
CA PRO A 61 -20.60 17.50 -3.17
C PRO A 61 -20.00 17.73 -1.77
N ASP A 62 -20.59 17.10 -0.75
CA ASP A 62 -20.13 17.17 0.65
C ASP A 62 -19.26 15.98 1.04
N ALA A 63 -18.60 15.32 0.07
CA ALA A 63 -17.78 14.16 0.36
C ALA A 63 -16.57 14.56 1.23
N PRO A 64 -16.22 13.75 2.26
CA PRO A 64 -15.09 14.06 3.13
C PRO A 64 -13.73 13.90 2.44
N LEU A 65 -13.64 13.08 1.39
CA LEU A 65 -12.41 12.84 0.62
C LEU A 65 -12.70 13.02 -0.88
N PRO A 66 -12.94 14.27 -1.35
CA PRO A 66 -13.37 14.54 -2.72
C PRO A 66 -12.22 14.45 -3.73
N SER A 67 -10.97 14.63 -3.30
CA SER A 67 -9.79 14.68 -4.16
C SER A 67 -8.76 13.59 -3.83
N LEU A 68 -7.91 13.26 -4.79
CA LEU A 68 -6.80 12.33 -4.60
C LEU A 68 -5.86 12.76 -3.46
N ILE A 69 -5.50 14.04 -3.40
CA ILE A 69 -4.63 14.57 -2.34
C ILE A 69 -5.28 14.38 -0.97
N SER A 70 -6.57 14.69 -0.81
CA SER A 70 -7.27 14.47 0.45
C SER A 70 -7.27 12.99 0.87
N TYR A 71 -7.41 12.09 -0.11
CA TYR A 71 -7.37 10.64 0.09
C TYR A 71 -5.98 10.16 0.51
N ILE A 72 -4.91 10.59 -0.17
CA ILE A 72 -3.51 10.29 0.21
C ILE A 72 -3.24 10.77 1.65
N ASN A 73 -3.64 12.00 1.97
CA ASN A 73 -3.46 12.57 3.29
C ASN A 73 -4.22 11.80 4.38
N ALA A 74 -5.33 11.13 4.06
CA ALA A 74 -6.03 10.26 4.99
C ALA A 74 -5.26 8.95 5.29
N PHE A 75 -4.48 8.43 4.34
CA PHE A 75 -3.66 7.23 4.52
C PHE A 75 -2.31 7.50 5.19
N ARG A 76 -1.73 8.69 5.04
CA ARG A 76 -0.43 9.04 5.64
C ARG A 76 -0.33 8.74 7.15
N PRO A 77 -1.32 9.12 7.99
CA PRO A 77 -1.30 8.78 9.43
C PRO A 77 -1.35 7.27 9.67
N LEU A 78 -2.16 6.53 8.90
CA LEU A 78 -2.24 5.07 9.02
C LEU A 78 -0.90 4.41 8.71
N LEU A 79 -0.26 4.80 7.60
CA LEU A 79 1.05 4.29 7.22
C LEU A 79 2.08 4.56 8.33
N SER A 80 2.13 5.79 8.83
CA SER A 80 3.03 6.17 9.92
C SER A 80 2.84 5.29 11.17
N ILE A 81 1.60 5.13 11.62
CA ILE A 81 1.27 4.30 12.79
C ILE A 81 1.63 2.83 12.57
N ILE A 82 1.34 2.27 11.38
CA ILE A 82 1.68 0.89 11.04
C ILE A 82 3.21 0.69 11.05
N LEU A 83 3.98 1.62 10.51
CA LEU A 83 5.45 1.52 10.47
C LEU A 83 6.09 1.66 11.86
N LEU A 84 5.44 2.37 12.78
CA LEU A 84 5.87 2.47 14.18
C LEU A 84 5.61 1.22 15.02
N ILE A 85 4.88 0.21 14.49
CA ILE A 85 4.71 -1.07 15.19
C ILE A 85 6.09 -1.74 15.34
N PRO A 86 6.49 -2.16 16.55
CA PRO A 86 7.79 -2.79 16.78
C PRO A 86 7.98 -4.05 15.91
N PRO A 87 9.16 -4.26 15.28
CA PRO A 87 9.49 -5.50 14.58
C PRO A 87 9.88 -6.62 15.57
N LEU A 88 9.09 -6.78 16.63
CA LEU A 88 9.26 -7.77 17.69
C LEU A 88 8.00 -8.64 17.76
N ASP A 89 8.16 -9.93 18.02
CA ASP A 89 7.02 -10.82 18.19
C ASP A 89 6.29 -10.54 19.52
N PRO A 90 4.95 -10.59 19.56
CA PRO A 90 4.03 -10.99 18.47
C PRO A 90 3.61 -9.85 17.51
N SER A 91 3.94 -8.60 17.83
CA SER A 91 3.46 -7.39 17.13
C SER A 91 3.95 -7.28 15.67
N ALA A 92 5.06 -7.93 15.33
CA ALA A 92 5.60 -7.88 13.97
C ALA A 92 4.62 -8.45 12.92
N SER A 93 3.91 -9.52 13.25
CA SER A 93 2.87 -10.10 12.37
C SER A 93 1.73 -9.11 12.08
N LEU A 94 1.40 -8.25 13.06
CA LEU A 94 0.40 -7.21 12.94
C LEU A 94 0.85 -6.13 11.95
N ARG A 95 2.12 -5.72 12.05
CA ARG A 95 2.74 -4.75 11.13
C ARG A 95 2.66 -5.21 9.67
N VAL A 96 3.05 -6.45 9.40
CA VAL A 96 2.98 -7.04 8.05
C VAL A 96 1.54 -7.08 7.55
N SER A 97 0.61 -7.57 8.37
CA SER A 97 -0.80 -7.75 7.98
C SER A 97 -1.48 -6.42 7.60
N TYR A 98 -1.28 -5.37 8.40
CA TYR A 98 -1.87 -4.07 8.12
C TYR A 98 -1.18 -3.33 6.98
N LEU A 99 0.14 -3.48 6.81
CA LEU A 99 0.82 -2.87 5.67
C LEU A 99 0.41 -3.54 4.34
N LEU A 100 0.22 -4.87 4.33
CA LEU A 100 -0.38 -5.59 3.18
C LEU A 100 -1.76 -5.04 2.84
N ARG A 101 -2.62 -4.87 3.87
CA ARG A 101 -3.97 -4.33 3.69
C ARG A 101 -3.94 -2.90 3.16
N LEU A 102 -3.12 -2.03 3.73
CA LEU A 102 -2.95 -0.65 3.28
C LEU A 102 -2.53 -0.59 1.82
N THR A 103 -1.52 -1.37 1.44
CA THR A 103 -0.99 -1.40 0.07
C THR A 103 -2.06 -1.86 -0.92
N GLY A 104 -2.78 -2.94 -0.61
CA GLY A 104 -3.87 -3.43 -1.46
C GLY A 104 -4.99 -2.41 -1.59
N GLU A 105 -5.51 -1.91 -0.47
CA GLU A 105 -6.64 -0.99 -0.46
C GLU A 105 -6.33 0.33 -1.17
N PHE A 106 -5.12 0.87 -0.95
CA PHE A 106 -4.68 2.10 -1.60
C PHE A 106 -4.55 1.93 -3.12
N THR A 107 -3.84 0.88 -3.56
CA THR A 107 -3.60 0.64 -5.00
C THR A 107 -4.87 0.24 -5.77
N ASP A 108 -5.85 -0.41 -5.11
CA ASP A 108 -7.12 -0.82 -5.71
C ASP A 108 -8.09 0.34 -5.94
N THR A 109 -8.11 1.30 -5.02
CA THR A 109 -9.13 2.36 -5.00
C THR A 109 -8.68 3.64 -5.71
N LEU A 110 -7.36 3.84 -5.82
CA LEU A 110 -6.75 5.01 -6.43
C LEU A 110 -7.29 5.33 -7.83
N PRO A 111 -7.50 4.37 -8.76
CA PRO A 111 -8.08 4.67 -10.07
C PRO A 111 -9.50 5.26 -10.05
N GLY A 112 -10.18 5.21 -8.90
CA GLY A 112 -11.49 5.80 -8.72
C GLY A 112 -11.50 7.31 -8.54
N TYR A 113 -10.35 7.95 -8.39
CA TYR A 113 -10.22 9.40 -8.33
C TYR A 113 -9.98 9.99 -9.72
N GLY A 114 -10.72 11.07 -10.03
CA GLY A 114 -10.38 11.93 -11.15
C GLY A 114 -9.31 12.95 -10.73
N VAL A 115 -8.50 13.38 -11.68
CA VAL A 115 -7.56 14.50 -11.47
C VAL A 115 -7.85 15.57 -12.50
N SER A 116 -7.96 16.82 -12.04
CA SER A 116 -8.11 17.96 -12.94
C SER A 116 -6.78 18.23 -13.64
N ALA A 117 -6.81 18.56 -14.94
CA ALA A 117 -5.60 18.90 -15.69
C ALA A 117 -4.79 20.02 -15.03
N SER A 118 -5.46 20.97 -14.38
CA SER A 118 -4.82 22.10 -13.69
C SER A 118 -4.06 21.71 -12.42
N THR A 119 -4.39 20.59 -11.79
CA THR A 119 -3.80 20.12 -10.52
C THR A 119 -3.14 18.75 -10.67
N ALA A 120 -2.95 18.31 -11.92
CA ALA A 120 -2.45 16.96 -12.22
C ALA A 120 -1.02 16.77 -11.72
N GLY A 121 -0.13 17.73 -12.00
CA GLY A 121 1.26 17.72 -11.53
C GLY A 121 1.35 17.49 -10.02
N ASP A 122 0.80 18.42 -9.24
CA ASP A 122 0.83 18.36 -7.77
C ASP A 122 0.25 17.06 -7.20
N SER A 123 -0.87 16.57 -7.78
CA SER A 123 -1.53 15.36 -7.30
C SER A 123 -0.70 14.09 -7.60
N LEU A 124 0.01 14.07 -8.72
CA LEU A 124 0.87 12.95 -9.12
C LEU A 124 2.20 12.97 -8.37
N GLU A 125 2.77 14.15 -8.14
CA GLU A 125 3.96 14.32 -7.30
C GLU A 125 3.68 13.82 -5.88
N GLU A 126 2.55 14.22 -5.30
CA GLU A 126 2.12 13.77 -3.98
C GLU A 126 1.86 12.26 -3.93
N LEU A 127 1.32 11.69 -5.02
CA LEU A 127 1.17 10.24 -5.17
C LEU A 127 2.52 9.52 -5.19
N VAL A 128 3.47 9.95 -6.03
CA VAL A 128 4.79 9.32 -6.11
C VAL A 128 5.55 9.45 -4.79
N SER A 129 5.47 10.62 -4.14
CA SER A 129 5.99 10.83 -2.78
C SER A 129 5.43 9.80 -1.80
N PHE A 130 4.12 9.57 -1.82
CA PHE A 130 3.50 8.56 -0.97
C PHE A 130 3.91 7.12 -1.32
N LEU A 131 3.97 6.76 -2.61
CA LEU A 131 4.41 5.43 -3.06
C LEU A 131 5.87 5.15 -2.68
N ASN A 132 6.75 6.15 -2.80
CA ASN A 132 8.14 6.06 -2.36
C ASN A 132 8.26 5.86 -0.85
N LEU A 133 7.43 6.55 -0.05
CA LEU A 133 7.37 6.34 1.39
C LEU A 133 6.87 4.93 1.74
N LEU A 134 5.88 4.42 1.01
CA LEU A 134 5.34 3.08 1.19
C LEU A 134 6.38 2.00 0.82
N ASP A 135 7.13 2.19 -0.26
CA ASP A 135 8.26 1.32 -0.68
C ASP A 135 9.37 1.27 0.38
N LYS A 136 9.81 2.44 0.90
CA LYS A 136 10.77 2.50 2.02
C LYS A 136 10.23 1.81 3.27
N GLY A 137 8.94 1.97 3.55
CA GLY A 137 8.25 1.28 4.64
C GLY A 137 8.30 -0.24 4.50
N TRP A 138 8.08 -0.76 3.29
CA TRP A 138 8.21 -2.18 2.98
C TRP A 138 9.63 -2.70 3.11
N GLN A 139 10.64 -1.93 2.67
CA GLN A 139 12.04 -2.30 2.90
C GLN A 139 12.36 -2.47 4.38
N ALA A 140 11.92 -1.54 5.22
CA ALA A 140 12.09 -1.64 6.67
C ALA A 140 11.39 -2.88 7.25
N VAL A 141 10.19 -3.22 6.77
CA VAL A 141 9.45 -4.42 7.20
C VAL A 141 10.14 -5.71 6.77
N LEU A 142 10.54 -5.81 5.51
CA LEU A 142 11.22 -6.99 4.96
C LEU A 142 12.58 -7.23 5.64
N GLY A 143 13.28 -6.16 6.01
CA GLY A 143 14.53 -6.20 6.78
C GLY A 143 14.37 -6.42 8.28
N SER A 144 13.14 -6.57 8.80
CA SER A 144 12.85 -6.62 10.25
C SER A 144 13.44 -5.43 11.02
N GLN A 145 13.47 -4.26 10.37
CA GLN A 145 14.03 -3.02 10.90
C GLN A 145 12.95 -2.18 11.59
N ARG A 146 13.37 -1.38 12.57
CA ARG A 146 12.48 -0.37 13.15
C ARG A 146 12.37 0.81 12.20
N TRP A 147 11.21 1.44 12.16
CA TRP A 147 11.03 2.66 11.39
C TRP A 147 11.54 3.87 12.18
N ASP A 148 12.37 4.71 11.55
CA ASP A 148 12.71 6.03 12.07
C ASP A 148 11.88 7.11 11.33
N PRO A 149 10.96 7.81 12.03
CA PRO A 149 10.10 8.81 11.40
C PRO A 149 10.87 10.05 10.94
N SER A 150 12.06 10.32 11.50
CA SER A 150 12.86 11.51 11.13
C SER A 150 13.58 11.31 9.79
N SER A 151 14.18 10.14 9.58
CA SER A 151 14.86 9.80 8.33
C SER A 151 13.96 9.14 7.28
N HIS A 152 12.74 8.77 7.65
CA HIS A 152 11.84 7.95 6.83
C HIS A 152 12.53 6.69 6.29
N SER A 153 13.27 6.01 7.16
CA SER A 153 14.06 4.83 6.78
C SER A 153 14.02 3.75 7.86
N GLY A 154 14.36 2.52 7.45
CA GLY A 154 14.54 1.40 8.35
C GLY A 154 15.89 1.48 9.06
N VAL A 155 15.87 1.37 10.39
CA VAL A 155 17.08 1.31 11.21
C VAL A 155 17.23 -0.11 11.75
N SER A 156 18.39 -0.73 11.53
CA SER A 156 18.71 -2.03 12.10
C SER A 156 18.69 -1.97 13.63
N MET A 157 17.99 -2.91 14.27
CA MET A 157 18.00 -3.02 15.72
C MET A 157 19.27 -3.77 16.15
N THR A 158 20.11 -3.14 16.95
CA THR A 158 21.21 -3.84 17.60
C THR A 158 20.61 -4.80 18.63
N SER A 159 20.99 -6.08 18.58
CA SER A 159 20.39 -7.19 19.34
C SER A 159 20.55 -7.11 20.88
N ALA A 160 20.79 -5.93 21.45
CA ALA A 160 21.07 -5.72 22.87
C ALA A 160 19.82 -5.75 23.76
N GLY A 161 18.61 -5.76 23.19
CA GLY A 161 17.35 -5.87 23.93
C GLY A 161 16.91 -7.32 24.12
N SER A 162 16.41 -7.64 25.32
CA SER A 162 15.92 -8.98 25.72
C SER A 162 14.74 -9.55 24.92
N GLY A 163 14.33 -8.91 23.82
CA GLY A 163 13.26 -9.35 22.93
C GLY A 163 13.81 -10.13 21.74
N ALA A 164 13.26 -11.31 21.48
CA ALA A 164 13.56 -12.04 20.25
C ALA A 164 13.15 -11.19 19.05
N LEU A 165 14.10 -10.92 18.14
CA LEU A 165 13.80 -10.29 16.86
C LEU A 165 12.73 -11.10 16.13
N SER A 166 11.81 -10.39 15.45
CA SER A 166 10.78 -11.04 14.64
C SER A 166 11.39 -12.02 13.67
N ARG A 167 10.67 -13.12 13.44
CA ARG A 167 10.93 -13.96 12.27
C ARG A 167 10.85 -13.11 11.00
N PRO A 168 11.66 -13.41 9.97
CA PRO A 168 11.53 -12.76 8.68
C PRO A 168 10.12 -12.96 8.12
N VAL A 169 9.65 -12.00 7.31
CA VAL A 169 8.34 -12.06 6.65
C VAL A 169 8.16 -13.41 5.95
N SER A 170 7.00 -14.03 6.16
CA SER A 170 6.72 -15.38 5.64
C SER A 170 6.76 -15.42 4.12
N ALA A 171 7.10 -16.57 3.54
CA ALA A 171 7.10 -16.74 2.08
C ALA A 171 5.72 -16.46 1.47
N THR A 172 4.65 -16.86 2.16
CA THR A 172 3.26 -16.59 1.75
C THR A 172 2.98 -15.09 1.68
N ASP A 173 3.39 -14.33 2.70
CA ASP A 173 3.19 -12.87 2.72
C ASP A 173 4.02 -12.16 1.65
N LYS A 174 5.24 -12.64 1.38
CA LYS A 174 6.08 -12.15 0.27
C LYS A 174 5.41 -12.36 -1.10
N ILE A 175 4.89 -13.57 -1.36
CA ILE A 175 4.15 -13.87 -2.61
C ILE A 175 2.91 -12.98 -2.72
N ARG A 176 2.17 -12.80 -1.61
CA ARG A 176 1.01 -11.93 -1.57
C ARG A 176 1.36 -10.47 -1.84
N LEU A 177 2.43 -9.96 -1.21
CA LEU A 177 2.93 -8.61 -1.45
C LEU A 177 3.30 -8.40 -2.92
N ARG A 178 4.03 -9.34 -3.51
CA ARG A 178 4.38 -9.32 -4.93
C ARG A 178 3.15 -9.18 -5.82
N SER A 179 2.14 -10.04 -5.61
CA SER A 179 0.90 -9.99 -6.38
C SER A 179 0.16 -8.67 -6.24
N ILE A 180 0.12 -8.10 -5.04
CA ILE A 180 -0.51 -6.79 -4.79
C ILE A 180 0.26 -5.69 -5.54
N ILE A 181 1.58 -5.63 -5.42
CA ILE A 181 2.40 -4.59 -6.06
C ILE A 181 2.30 -4.68 -7.57
N MET A 182 2.46 -5.86 -8.16
CA MET A 182 2.41 -6.01 -9.63
C MET A 182 1.06 -5.57 -10.19
N SER A 183 -0.03 -6.08 -9.63
CA SER A 183 -1.38 -5.73 -10.12
C SER A 183 -1.74 -4.28 -9.81
N GLY A 184 -1.29 -3.73 -8.68
CA GLY A 184 -1.49 -2.34 -8.30
C GLY A 184 -0.76 -1.39 -9.23
N ARG A 185 0.48 -1.69 -9.60
CA ARG A 185 1.27 -0.90 -10.56
C ARG A 185 0.60 -0.84 -11.92
N GLU A 186 0.19 -1.98 -12.48
CA GLU A 186 -0.51 -2.03 -13.76
C GLU A 186 -1.78 -1.14 -13.74
N ARG A 187 -2.56 -1.19 -12.65
CA ARG A 187 -3.75 -0.35 -12.47
C ARG A 187 -3.42 1.14 -12.39
N ILE A 188 -2.37 1.51 -11.65
CA ILE A 188 -1.98 2.91 -11.50
C ILE A 188 -1.41 3.44 -12.81
N GLU A 189 -0.54 2.69 -13.50
CA GLU A 189 0.03 3.09 -14.78
C GLU A 189 -1.05 3.32 -15.84
N GLU A 190 -2.03 2.42 -15.95
CA GLU A 190 -3.18 2.59 -16.84
C GLU A 190 -4.07 3.78 -16.42
N TRP A 191 -4.25 4.01 -15.13
CA TRP A 191 -5.00 5.16 -14.65
C TRP A 191 -4.28 6.49 -14.94
N VAL A 192 -2.97 6.56 -14.69
CA VAL A 192 -2.14 7.74 -15.01
C VAL A 192 -2.25 8.03 -16.49
N ARG A 193 -2.05 7.03 -17.38
CA ARG A 193 -2.18 7.20 -18.84
C ARG A 193 -3.51 7.82 -19.29
N ARG A 194 -4.61 7.52 -18.59
CA ARG A 194 -5.95 8.06 -18.90
C ARG A 194 -6.14 9.49 -18.43
N VAL A 195 -5.62 9.81 -17.26
CA VAL A 195 -5.80 11.12 -16.61
C VAL A 195 -4.82 12.15 -17.16
N VAL A 196 -3.60 11.69 -17.42
CA VAL A 196 -2.45 12.45 -17.87
C VAL A 196 -2.41 12.29 -19.39
N HIS A 197 -3.13 13.15 -20.13
CA HIS A 197 -2.91 13.34 -21.57
C HIS A 197 -1.58 14.08 -21.83
N VAL A 198 -0.65 14.02 -20.88
CA VAL A 198 0.50 14.92 -20.80
C VAL A 198 1.52 14.52 -21.84
N GLU A 199 2.16 15.55 -22.38
CA GLU A 199 3.31 15.41 -23.25
C GLU A 199 4.33 14.41 -22.67
N PRO A 200 4.98 13.61 -23.53
CA PRO A 200 5.85 12.52 -23.12
C PRO A 200 7.01 12.93 -22.20
N GLU A 201 7.34 14.23 -22.11
CA GLU A 201 8.42 14.74 -21.27
C GLU A 201 8.07 14.85 -19.78
N THR A 202 6.79 14.84 -19.40
CA THR A 202 6.36 14.90 -17.99
C THR A 202 5.82 13.55 -17.49
N GLN A 203 6.39 12.46 -17.99
CA GLN A 203 6.01 11.12 -17.56
C GLN A 203 6.50 10.91 -16.13
N VAL A 204 5.61 11.13 -15.17
CA VAL A 204 5.84 10.79 -13.76
C VAL A 204 6.12 9.28 -13.69
N ASP A 205 7.34 8.93 -13.28
CA ASP A 205 7.80 7.54 -13.28
C ASP A 205 7.20 6.76 -12.10
N VAL A 206 5.93 6.43 -12.22
CA VAL A 206 5.25 5.48 -11.33
C VAL A 206 5.85 4.07 -11.48
N ALA A 207 6.49 3.76 -12.61
CA ALA A 207 7.10 2.45 -12.83
C ALA A 207 8.35 2.24 -11.94
N SER A 208 9.01 3.31 -11.49
CA SER A 208 10.02 3.24 -10.44
C SER A 208 9.43 2.91 -9.06
N SER A 209 8.15 3.16 -8.82
CA SER A 209 7.58 2.86 -7.50
C SER A 209 7.66 1.37 -7.18
N PHE A 210 8.04 1.04 -5.94
CA PHE A 210 8.23 -0.33 -5.45
C PHE A 210 9.42 -1.12 -6.02
N TRP A 211 10.31 -0.52 -6.82
CA TRP A 211 11.47 -1.26 -7.35
C TRP A 211 12.32 -1.86 -6.22
N ARG A 212 12.51 -1.11 -5.12
CA ARG A 212 13.30 -1.54 -3.96
C ARG A 212 12.66 -2.72 -3.24
N THR A 213 11.34 -2.70 -3.10
CA THR A 213 10.57 -3.80 -2.54
C THR A 213 10.64 -5.04 -3.42
N LEU A 214 10.45 -4.91 -4.73
CA LEU A 214 10.50 -6.03 -5.68
C LEU A 214 11.91 -6.66 -5.76
N ALA A 215 12.96 -5.83 -5.72
CA ALA A 215 14.34 -6.28 -5.59
C ALA A 215 14.56 -7.08 -4.30
N ALA A 216 14.07 -6.57 -3.16
CA ALA A 216 14.17 -7.27 -1.86
C ALA A 216 13.36 -8.58 -1.80
N LEU A 217 12.35 -8.75 -2.67
CA LEU A 217 11.60 -9.99 -2.81
C LEU A 217 12.32 -11.04 -3.67
N GLY A 218 13.42 -10.68 -4.35
CA GLY A 218 14.23 -11.58 -5.17
C GLY A 218 13.77 -11.68 -6.63
N ASP A 219 12.96 -10.73 -7.09
CA ASP A 219 12.33 -10.80 -8.43
C ASP A 219 13.14 -10.08 -9.50
N ILE A 220 13.94 -9.11 -9.06
CA ILE A 220 14.81 -8.32 -9.90
C ILE A 220 16.23 -8.70 -9.49
N PRO A 221 17.05 -9.24 -10.41
CA PRO A 221 18.48 -9.40 -10.12
C PRO A 221 19.01 -8.00 -9.80
N VAL A 222 19.33 -7.77 -8.52
CA VAL A 222 20.04 -6.57 -8.12
C VAL A 222 21.37 -6.64 -8.86
N PRO A 223 21.70 -5.65 -9.72
CA PRO A 223 23.02 -5.63 -10.34
C PRO A 223 24.04 -5.76 -9.22
N GLU A 224 24.92 -6.76 -9.30
CA GLU A 224 25.94 -6.97 -8.28
C GLU A 224 26.65 -5.63 -8.11
N ARG A 225 26.54 -5.05 -6.92
CA ARG A 225 27.12 -3.75 -6.61
C ARG A 225 28.62 -3.88 -6.81
N GLU A 226 29.13 -3.38 -7.92
CA GLU A 226 30.56 -3.36 -8.15
C GLU A 226 31.19 -2.55 -7.01
N VAL A 227 32.00 -3.23 -6.21
CA VAL A 227 32.60 -2.68 -5.00
C VAL A 227 33.56 -1.57 -5.42
N GLY A 228 33.10 -0.32 -5.36
CA GLY A 228 33.90 0.84 -5.75
C GLY A 228 33.10 2.02 -6.33
N LEU A 229 31.80 1.87 -6.58
CA LEU A 229 30.95 2.97 -7.05
C LEU A 229 30.35 3.73 -5.86
N ASP A 230 30.51 5.05 -5.89
CA ASP A 230 29.96 5.97 -4.90
C ASP A 230 28.41 5.86 -4.91
N ASP A 231 27.75 6.18 -3.79
CA ASP A 231 26.28 6.02 -3.64
C ASP A 231 25.48 6.82 -4.68
N GLU A 232 26.04 7.88 -5.28
CA GLU A 232 25.42 8.63 -6.39
C GLU A 232 25.35 7.82 -7.69
N ASP A 233 26.42 7.13 -8.07
CA ASP A 233 26.46 6.34 -9.31
C ASP A 233 25.57 5.09 -9.24
N ALA A 234 25.26 4.62 -8.04
CA ALA A 234 24.37 3.48 -7.83
C ALA A 234 22.93 3.79 -8.23
N GLU A 235 22.45 5.03 -8.02
CA GLU A 235 21.11 5.44 -8.46
C GLU A 235 21.02 5.52 -9.99
N ASP A 236 22.04 6.05 -10.66
CA ASP A 236 22.11 6.13 -12.12
C ASP A 236 22.15 4.73 -12.78
N LEU A 237 22.90 3.80 -12.19
CA LEU A 237 22.95 2.40 -12.64
C LEU A 237 21.61 1.68 -12.43
N LEU A 238 20.95 1.95 -11.31
CA LEU A 238 19.62 1.42 -11.04
C LEU A 238 18.60 1.98 -12.03
N GLU A 239 18.66 3.27 -12.37
CA GLU A 239 17.82 3.89 -13.38
C GLU A 239 18.05 3.23 -14.75
N ALA A 240 19.31 3.03 -15.16
CA ALA A 240 19.64 2.35 -16.41
C ALA A 240 19.15 0.88 -16.45
N VAL A 241 19.27 0.16 -15.34
CA VAL A 241 18.75 -1.22 -15.22
C VAL A 241 17.23 -1.23 -15.25
N MET A 242 16.55 -0.28 -14.60
CA MET A 242 15.10 -0.15 -14.67
C MET A 242 14.61 0.15 -16.08
N VAL A 243 15.23 1.09 -16.80
CA VAL A 243 14.90 1.41 -18.19
C VAL A 243 15.01 0.15 -19.05
N ARG A 244 16.03 -0.67 -18.82
CA ARG A 244 16.23 -1.94 -19.54
C ARG A 244 15.18 -2.99 -19.18
N ILE A 245 14.85 -3.19 -17.91
CA ILE A 245 13.83 -4.16 -17.47
C ILE A 245 12.44 -3.74 -17.95
N ILE A 246 12.09 -2.45 -17.85
CA ILE A 246 10.83 -1.91 -18.36
C ILE A 246 10.74 -2.13 -19.88
N SER A 247 11.84 -1.88 -20.60
CA SER A 247 11.92 -2.15 -22.04
C SER A 247 11.74 -3.64 -22.35
N ASP A 248 12.39 -4.53 -21.61
CA ASP A 248 12.29 -5.99 -21.81
C ASP A 248 10.90 -6.53 -21.49
N LEU A 249 10.24 -6.03 -20.43
CA LEU A 249 8.86 -6.38 -20.07
C LEU A 249 7.85 -5.84 -21.10
N ALA A 250 8.02 -4.60 -21.56
CA ALA A 250 7.19 -4.01 -22.60
C ALA A 250 7.34 -4.78 -23.93
N TRP A 251 8.56 -5.20 -24.26
CA TRP A 251 8.83 -5.99 -25.48
C TRP A 251 8.28 -7.42 -25.38
N GLY A 252 8.38 -8.05 -24.20
CA GLY A 252 7.80 -9.37 -23.92
C GLY A 252 6.27 -9.39 -24.05
N ALA A 253 5.57 -8.39 -23.51
CA ALA A 253 4.12 -8.27 -23.62
C ALA A 253 3.66 -8.07 -25.08
N SER A 254 4.40 -7.27 -25.86
CA SER A 254 4.09 -7.03 -27.28
C SER A 254 4.26 -8.29 -28.15
N ASN A 255 5.21 -9.16 -27.82
CA ASN A 255 5.41 -10.43 -28.52
C ASN A 255 4.36 -11.50 -28.19
N MET A 256 3.75 -11.48 -26.99
CA MET A 256 2.67 -12.43 -26.67
C MET A 256 1.37 -12.13 -27.42
N VAL A 257 1.08 -10.85 -27.72
CA VAL A 257 -0.12 -10.47 -28.49
C VAL A 257 0.00 -10.86 -29.97
N ASN A 258 1.21 -10.86 -30.54
CA ASN A 258 1.43 -11.25 -31.94
C ASN A 258 1.49 -12.77 -32.18
N SER A 259 1.63 -13.59 -31.12
CA SER A 259 1.74 -15.05 -31.24
C SER A 259 0.38 -15.79 -31.35
N VAL A 260 -0.74 -15.12 -31.07
CA VAL A 260 -2.10 -15.72 -31.13
C VAL A 260 -2.75 -15.63 -32.53
N GLY A 261 -2.02 -15.12 -33.54
CA GLY A 261 -2.46 -15.08 -34.94
C GLY A 261 -2.34 -16.40 -35.72
N GLY A 262 -2.34 -17.55 -35.04
CA GLY A 262 -2.28 -18.88 -35.65
C GLY A 262 -3.57 -19.20 -36.43
N ARG A 263 -3.51 -19.08 -37.75
CA ARG A 263 -4.58 -19.40 -38.72
C ARG A 263 -5.32 -20.71 -38.38
N PRO A 264 -6.67 -20.74 -38.41
CA PRO A 264 -7.42 -21.98 -38.30
C PRO A 264 -7.14 -22.87 -39.52
N ARG A 265 -6.46 -24.00 -39.29
CA ARG A 265 -6.25 -25.02 -40.31
C ARG A 265 -7.58 -25.74 -40.52
N ALA A 266 -8.30 -25.37 -41.58
CA ALA A 266 -9.49 -26.07 -42.04
C ALA A 266 -9.16 -27.55 -42.29
N ARG A 267 -9.67 -28.45 -41.44
CA ARG A 267 -9.72 -29.88 -41.71
C ARG A 267 -11.15 -30.23 -42.11
N SER A 268 -11.33 -30.45 -43.40
CA SER A 268 -12.55 -30.99 -43.98
C SER A 268 -12.48 -32.52 -44.03
N MET A 269 -13.58 -33.11 -43.59
CA MET A 269 -14.25 -34.31 -44.10
C MET A 269 -13.67 -35.72 -43.89
N THR A 270 -14.58 -36.52 -43.32
CA THR A 270 -15.05 -37.87 -43.72
C THR A 270 -14.50 -39.11 -43.02
N SER A 271 -15.47 -39.80 -42.42
CA SER A 271 -15.67 -41.25 -42.42
C SER A 271 -14.83 -42.07 -41.43
N TRP A 272 -15.50 -42.73 -40.48
CA TRP A 272 -15.84 -44.16 -40.59
C TRP A 272 -16.76 -44.56 -39.44
N ALA A 273 -17.70 -45.44 -39.76
CA ALA A 273 -18.74 -45.95 -38.89
C ALA A 273 -18.30 -47.22 -38.15
N HIS A 274 -19.12 -47.58 -37.15
CA HIS A 274 -19.28 -48.91 -36.55
C HIS A 274 -18.10 -49.53 -35.77
N ALA A 275 -18.26 -49.59 -34.44
CA ALA A 275 -18.06 -50.82 -33.69
C ALA A 275 -18.87 -50.77 -32.38
N SER A 276 -19.93 -51.56 -32.34
CA SER A 276 -20.64 -51.95 -31.12
C SER A 276 -19.77 -52.95 -30.35
N TYR A 277 -19.63 -52.78 -29.04
CA TYR A 277 -19.38 -53.91 -28.14
C TYR A 277 -20.04 -53.67 -26.79
N GLN A 278 -20.86 -54.63 -26.40
CA GLN A 278 -21.57 -54.73 -25.13
C GLN A 278 -20.61 -55.21 -24.02
N ASP A 279 -20.95 -54.83 -22.79
CA ASP A 279 -21.28 -55.76 -21.70
C ASP A 279 -20.49 -55.63 -20.37
N ALA A 280 -21.30 -55.82 -19.32
CA ALA A 280 -21.01 -56.49 -18.06
C ALA A 280 -20.11 -55.85 -16.98
N SER A 281 -20.80 -55.20 -16.04
CA SER A 281 -20.92 -55.59 -14.61
C SER A 281 -19.68 -55.74 -13.71
N SER A 282 -19.67 -54.97 -12.60
CA SER A 282 -19.53 -55.50 -11.21
C SER A 282 -19.84 -54.37 -10.20
N GLN A 283 -21.04 -54.34 -9.60
CA GLN A 283 -21.37 -54.90 -8.27
C GLN A 283 -20.47 -54.40 -7.13
N ARG A 284 -20.99 -53.46 -6.32
CA ARG A 284 -21.59 -53.66 -4.97
C ARG A 284 -20.55 -53.85 -3.85
N CYS A 285 -20.51 -52.89 -2.93
CA CYS A 285 -20.59 -53.18 -1.51
C CYS A 285 -21.15 -51.99 -0.73
N CYS A 286 -22.34 -52.20 -0.16
CA CYS A 286 -23.03 -51.33 0.79
C CYS A 286 -22.63 -51.69 2.23
N ARG A 287 -22.68 -50.70 3.14
CA ARG A 287 -23.09 -50.74 4.58
C ARG A 287 -22.35 -49.63 5.32
N GLY A 288 -22.93 -48.84 6.24
CA GLY A 288 -24.27 -48.72 6.80
C GLY A 288 -24.32 -47.34 7.50
N ILE A 289 -25.36 -46.54 7.29
CA ILE A 289 -26.53 -46.36 8.18
C ILE A 289 -26.17 -46.14 9.65
N GLY A 290 -26.30 -44.87 10.07
CA GLY A 290 -26.26 -44.42 11.45
C GLY A 290 -26.71 -42.95 11.55
N SER A 291 -28.02 -42.71 11.49
CA SER A 291 -28.72 -41.54 12.07
C SER A 291 -29.38 -42.01 13.39
N PRO A 292 -29.87 -41.18 14.34
CA PRO A 292 -30.33 -39.77 14.27
C PRO A 292 -29.86 -38.97 15.55
N PRO A 293 -30.44 -37.83 16.03
CA PRO A 293 -31.63 -37.12 15.57
C PRO A 293 -31.57 -35.60 15.41
N SER A 294 -32.60 -35.17 14.68
CA SER A 294 -33.21 -33.86 14.47
C SER A 294 -33.04 -32.82 15.58
N THR A 295 -32.38 -31.72 15.23
CA THR A 295 -32.57 -30.43 15.92
C THR A 295 -33.38 -29.53 15.01
N VAL A 296 -34.60 -29.24 15.45
CA VAL A 296 -35.50 -28.25 14.90
C VAL A 296 -34.87 -26.87 15.08
N LEU A 297 -34.46 -26.22 13.99
CA LEU A 297 -34.13 -24.80 13.97
C LEU A 297 -35.11 -24.08 13.04
N THR A 298 -36.01 -23.38 13.70
CA THR A 298 -37.02 -22.49 13.15
C THR A 298 -36.40 -21.46 12.21
N MET A 299 -36.85 -21.47 10.95
CA MET A 299 -36.75 -20.33 10.04
C MET A 299 -37.44 -19.12 10.66
N ARG A 300 -36.70 -18.01 10.80
CA ARG A 300 -37.29 -16.67 10.97
C ARG A 300 -37.04 -15.86 9.70
N PRO A 301 -38.09 -15.35 9.03
CA PRO A 301 -37.96 -14.42 7.91
C PRO A 301 -37.68 -13.02 8.45
N TRP A 302 -36.60 -12.38 8.00
CA TRP A 302 -36.43 -10.94 8.16
C TRP A 302 -37.08 -10.24 6.96
N LEU A 303 -38.32 -9.82 7.19
CA LEU A 303 -39.04 -8.85 6.40
C LEU A 303 -38.38 -7.47 6.53
N SER A 304 -38.12 -6.88 5.36
CA SER A 304 -38.48 -5.51 4.98
C SER A 304 -38.83 -4.56 6.14
N MET A 305 -37.99 -3.55 6.36
CA MET A 305 -38.37 -2.35 7.10
C MET A 305 -37.93 -1.12 6.31
N SER A 306 -38.86 -0.64 5.49
CA SER A 306 -38.88 0.74 4.98
C SER A 306 -39.14 1.68 6.15
N ILE A 307 -38.27 2.65 6.38
CA ILE A 307 -38.59 3.84 7.17
C ILE A 307 -38.33 5.04 6.27
N GLY A 308 -39.44 5.63 5.83
CA GLY A 308 -39.45 6.97 5.30
C GLY A 308 -39.71 8.00 6.40
N ILE A 309 -39.35 9.24 6.03
CA ILE A 309 -39.88 10.52 6.52
C ILE A 309 -39.26 11.05 7.82
N GLY A 310 -38.70 12.27 7.70
CA GLY A 310 -38.38 13.10 8.86
C GLY A 310 -37.53 14.34 8.54
N VAL A 311 -37.88 15.12 7.51
CA VAL A 311 -37.34 16.47 7.32
C VAL A 311 -37.73 17.31 8.54
N ARG A 312 -36.75 17.85 9.26
CA ARG A 312 -36.96 18.93 10.23
C ARG A 312 -35.97 20.05 9.95
N VAL A 313 -36.49 21.08 9.30
CA VAL A 313 -35.88 22.39 9.11
C VAL A 313 -35.89 23.13 10.44
N GLY A 314 -34.77 23.74 10.82
CA GLY A 314 -34.60 24.59 12.01
C GLY A 314 -33.30 25.40 11.90
N PRO A 315 -33.21 26.57 12.56
CA PRO A 315 -33.16 27.85 11.86
C PRO A 315 -31.77 28.41 11.62
N SER A 316 -31.73 29.27 10.60
CA SER A 316 -30.68 30.21 10.22
C SER A 316 -30.02 30.89 11.42
N PHE A 317 -28.71 30.69 11.57
CA PHE A 317 -27.86 31.61 12.31
C PHE A 317 -27.21 32.58 11.32
N LEU A 318 -27.78 33.78 11.31
CA LEU A 318 -27.31 34.96 10.62
C LEU A 318 -26.22 35.58 11.51
N LEU A 319 -24.96 35.44 11.13
CA LEU A 319 -23.88 36.27 11.69
C LEU A 319 -23.39 37.21 10.59
N ASP A 320 -24.03 38.36 10.60
CA ASP A 320 -23.52 39.63 10.11
C ASP A 320 -22.40 40.09 11.05
N THR A 321 -21.17 40.12 10.56
CA THR A 321 -20.15 41.05 11.05
C THR A 321 -19.42 41.63 9.85
N THR A 322 -19.97 42.75 9.43
CA THR A 322 -19.33 43.85 8.73
C THR A 322 -17.94 44.18 9.31
N LYS A 323 -16.98 44.35 8.39
CA LYS A 323 -16.16 45.56 8.23
C LYS A 323 -15.20 45.90 9.37
N ASP A 324 -13.89 45.75 9.12
CA ASP A 324 -13.00 46.90 9.24
C ASP A 324 -11.75 46.77 8.38
N SER A 325 -11.57 47.80 7.56
CA SER A 325 -10.38 48.12 6.80
C SER A 325 -9.32 48.66 7.74
N PHE A 326 -8.06 48.26 7.59
CA PHE A 326 -6.95 49.08 8.06
C PHE A 326 -5.76 48.97 7.11
N GLU A 327 -5.65 49.98 6.24
CA GLU A 327 -4.41 50.42 5.62
C GLU A 327 -3.66 51.32 6.60
N ARG A 328 -2.39 51.01 6.87
CA ARG A 328 -1.25 51.96 6.87
C ARG A 328 0.06 51.20 7.06
#